data_AF-A0A7X8XDI5-F1
#
_entry.id   AF-A0A7X8XDI5-F1
#
_cell.length_a   1.000
_cell.length_b   1.000
_cell.length_c   1.000
_cell.angle_alpha   90.00
_cell.angle_beta   90.00
_cell.angle_gamma   90.00
#
_symmetry.space_group_name_H-M   'P 1'
#
loop_
_entity.id
_entity.type
_entity.pdbx_description
1 polymer ?
#
loop_
_entity_poly.entity_id
_entity_poly.type
_entity_poly.pdbx_seq_one_letter_code
_entity_poly.pdbx_strand_id
1 'polypeptide(L)' 'MKREALGMIETRGLVPAIEAADAGVKAANVGLVGYEIVKGGLVMVAFVGEVAAVQASVYKK' A
#
# COMPACT_ATOMS: atom_id res chain seq x y z
N MET A 1 -2.46 -23.09 1.01
CA MET A 1 -2.48 -21.64 1.31
C MET A 1 -2.62 -20.89 0.01
N LYS A 2 -3.65 -20.03 -0.11
CA LYS A 2 -3.82 -19.15 -1.27
C LYS A 2 -2.72 -18.08 -1.18
N ARG A 3 -1.87 -17.95 -2.21
CA ARG A 3 -0.83 -16.91 -2.24
C ARG A 3 -1.46 -15.65 -2.79
N GLU A 4 -1.63 -14.63 -1.94
CA GLU A 4 -2.08 -13.31 -2.34
C GLU A 4 -0.89 -12.44 -2.77
N ALA A 5 -1.13 -11.47 -3.63
CA ALA A 5 -0.12 -10.50 -4.02
C ALA A 5 0.12 -9.50 -2.89
N LEU A 6 1.36 -9.03 -2.77
CA LEU A 6 1.77 -7.96 -1.87
C LEU A 6 2.14 -6.72 -2.69
N GLY A 7 1.57 -5.58 -2.35
CA GLY A 7 1.94 -4.27 -2.90
C GLY A 7 2.44 -3.36 -1.79
N MET A 8 3.44 -2.53 -2.07
CA MET A 8 4.05 -1.64 -1.09
C MET A 8 4.31 -0.26 -1.68
N ILE A 9 4.15 0.80 -0.87
CA ILE A 9 4.51 2.18 -1.23
C ILE A 9 5.44 2.77 -0.17
N GLU A 10 6.65 3.12 -0.62
CA GLU A 10 7.69 3.98 -0.01
C GLU A 10 7.34 5.47 0.06
N THR A 11 7.19 6.11 1.22
CA THR A 11 7.04 7.58 1.28
C THR A 11 8.00 8.25 2.27
N ARG A 12 8.22 9.57 2.12
CA ARG A 12 8.91 10.40 3.10
C ARG A 12 7.90 11.11 4.00
N GLY A 13 7.76 10.62 5.24
CA GLY A 13 6.85 11.14 6.25
C GLY A 13 5.55 10.35 6.36
N LEU A 14 4.88 10.44 7.50
CA LEU A 14 3.64 9.69 7.77
C LEU A 14 2.43 10.20 6.97
N VAL A 15 2.35 11.51 6.73
CA VAL A 15 1.24 12.13 5.98
C VAL A 15 1.09 11.53 4.57
N PRO A 16 2.13 11.49 3.70
CA PRO A 16 1.99 10.87 2.38
C PRO A 16 1.77 9.35 2.45
N ALA A 17 2.24 8.65 3.49
CA ALA A 17 1.92 7.23 3.69
C ALA A 17 0.42 7.01 3.95
N ILE A 18 -0.20 7.88 4.76
CA ILE A 18 -1.64 7.85 5.02
C ILE A 18 -2.43 8.16 3.74
N GLU A 19 -2.00 9.16 2.97
CA GLU A 19 -2.63 9.48 1.67
C GLU A 19 -2.52 8.31 0.68
N ALA A 20 -1.36 7.64 0.63
CA ALA A 20 -1.17 6.45 -0.19
C ALA A 20 -2.07 5.29 0.26
N ALA A 21 -2.22 5.09 1.59
CA ALA A 21 -3.13 4.10 2.15
C ALA A 21 -4.58 4.35 1.75
N ASP A 22 -5.08 5.58 1.94
CA ASP A 22 -6.44 6.00 1.61
C ASP A 22 -6.73 5.86 0.11
N ALA A 23 -5.80 6.34 -0.73
CA ALA A 23 -5.93 6.24 -2.19
C ALA A 23 -5.93 4.78 -2.65
N GLY A 24 -5.03 3.94 -2.11
CA GLY A 24 -4.87 2.55 -2.51
C GLY A 24 -6.10 1.69 -2.20
N VAL A 25 -6.66 1.81 -0.99
CA VAL A 25 -7.88 1.05 -0.60
C VAL A 25 -9.13 1.53 -1.33
N LYS A 26 -9.17 2.80 -1.79
CA LYS A 26 -10.28 3.32 -2.62
C LYS A 26 -10.16 2.93 -4.09
N ALA A 27 -8.95 2.67 -4.57
CA ALA A 27 -8.70 2.33 -5.98
C ALA A 27 -9.07 0.88 -6.31
N ALA A 28 -8.96 -0.05 -5.36
CA ALA A 28 -9.20 -1.47 -5.61
C ALA A 28 -9.60 -2.24 -4.35
N ASN A 29 -10.16 -3.44 -4.52
CA ASN A 29 -10.49 -4.35 -3.43
C ASN A 29 -9.22 -5.04 -2.89
N VAL A 30 -8.53 -4.36 -1.98
CA VAL A 30 -7.32 -4.84 -1.29
C VAL A 30 -7.46 -4.68 0.22
N GLY A 31 -6.80 -5.56 0.97
CA GLY A 31 -6.63 -5.41 2.41
C GLY A 31 -5.43 -4.53 2.73
N LEU A 32 -5.61 -3.50 3.55
CA LEU A 32 -4.48 -2.78 4.16
C LEU A 32 -3.84 -3.67 5.24
N VAL A 33 -2.59 -4.05 5.05
CA VAL A 33 -1.82 -4.83 6.05
C VAL A 33 -1.42 -3.93 7.21
N GLY A 34 -1.01 -2.70 6.89
CA GLY A 34 -0.56 -1.70 7.86
C GLY A 34 0.51 -0.79 7.26
N TYR A 35 1.17 -0.05 8.14
CA TYR A 35 2.32 0.78 7.80
C TYR A 35 3.49 0.47 8.73
N GLU A 36 4.71 0.73 8.28
CA GLU A 36 5.93 0.59 9.05
C GLU A 36 6.77 1.86 8.94
N ILE A 37 7.22 2.38 10.09
CA ILE A 37 8.21 3.45 10.14
C ILE A 37 9.58 2.79 10.00
N VAL A 38 10.19 2.94 8.82
CA VAL A 38 11.44 2.24 8.49
C VAL A 38 12.63 2.89 9.17
N LYS A 39 13.05 4.08 8.70
CA LYS A 39 14.10 4.96 9.27
C LYS A 39 14.30 6.19 8.39
N GLY A 40 14.97 7.24 8.89
CA GLY A 40 15.32 8.42 8.08
C GLY A 40 14.12 9.21 7.58
N GLY A 41 12.99 9.13 8.28
CA GLY A 41 11.73 9.72 7.85
C GLY A 41 10.98 8.92 6.78
N LEU A 42 11.42 7.70 6.46
CA LEU A 42 10.70 6.82 5.52
C LEU A 42 9.59 6.05 6.23
N VAL A 43 8.43 6.00 5.58
CA VAL A 43 7.26 5.24 6.02
C VAL A 43 6.74 4.42 4.85
N MET A 44 6.62 3.11 5.07
CA MET A 44 6.09 2.14 4.12
C MET A 44 4.65 1.80 4.47
N VAL A 45 3.81 1.64 3.46
CA VAL A 45 2.45 1.07 3.58
C VAL A 45 2.32 -0.17 2.70
N ALA A 46 1.65 -1.21 3.20
CA ALA A 46 1.51 -2.49 2.50
C ALA A 46 0.04 -2.92 2.32
N PHE A 47 -0.23 -3.54 1.16
CA PHE A 47 -1.55 -4.05 0.77
C PHE A 47 -1.47 -5.51 0.33
N VAL A 48 -2.53 -6.28 0.57
CA VAL A 48 -2.69 -7.67 0.09
C VAL A 48 -3.98 -7.86 -0.69
N GLY A 49 -3.94 -8.73 -1.71
CA GLY A 49 -5.13 -9.06 -2.49
C GLY A 49 -4.82 -9.81 -3.79
N GLU A 50 -5.77 -9.83 -4.73
CA GLU A 50 -5.52 -10.35 -6.08
C GLU A 50 -4.55 -9.45 -6.84
N VAL A 51 -3.71 -10.03 -7.72
CA VAL A 51 -2.63 -9.34 -8.43
C VAL A 51 -3.12 -8.06 -9.13
N ALA A 52 -4.24 -8.13 -9.85
CA ALA A 52 -4.80 -6.98 -10.56
C ALA A 52 -5.30 -5.88 -9.61
N ALA A 53 -5.89 -6.26 -8.46
CA ALA A 53 -6.33 -5.31 -7.45
C ALA A 53 -5.13 -4.62 -6.78
N VAL A 54 -4.08 -5.38 -6.45
CA VAL A 54 -2.84 -4.85 -5.88
C VAL A 54 -2.12 -3.94 -6.86
N GLN A 55 -2.10 -4.26 -8.15
CA GLN A 55 -1.57 -3.34 -9.17
C GLN A 55 -2.36 -2.03 -9.21
N ALA A 56 -3.69 -2.10 -9.24
CA ALA A 56 -4.53 -0.90 -9.24
C ALA A 56 -4.39 -0.07 -7.94
N SER A 57 -4.10 -0.70 -6.80
CA SER A 57 -3.91 0.02 -5.53
C SER A 57 -2.56 0.74 -5.41
N VAL A 58 -1.52 0.28 -6.11
CA VAL A 58 -0.17 0.89 -6.03
C VAL A 58 0.22 1.75 -7.22
N TYR A 59 -0.38 1.51 -8.39
CA TYR A 59 -0.09 2.29 -9.60
C TYR A 59 -1.15 3.37 -9.81
N LYS A 60 -0.72 4.64 -9.82
CA LYS A 60 -1.54 5.76 -10.27
C LYS A 60 -1.51 5.80 -11.80
N LYS A 61 -2.67 5.74 -12.45
CA LYS A 61 -2.81 6.17 -13.86
C LYS A 61 -2.79 7.70 -13.94
#